data_AF-A0A7X2ZCZ4-F1
#
_entry.id   AF-A0A7X2ZCZ4-F1
#
_cell.length_a   1.000
_cell.length_b   1.000
_cell.length_c   1.000
_cell.angle_alpha   90.00
_cell.angle_beta   90.00
_cell.angle_gamma   90.00
#
_symmetry.space_group_name_H-M   'P 1'
#
loop_
_entity.id
_entity.type
_entity.pdbx_description
1 polymer ?
#
loop_
_entity_poly.entity_id
_entity_poly.type
_entity_poly.pdbx_seq_one_letter_code
_entity_poly.pdbx_strand_id
1 'polypeptide(L)'
;MDFMLKYALAMHMPEGKRAGYYAQIVKALAERTSLFDRDKELLIFSSPEERSAAEPVMTQYAVPAEPIDLLLLPASLQARPTFTDFGFVSRLEQQPYLYADMAALFQLTHAPAASRSYEPASAAAQLDEHVLADWPAAFDPDGKDGAGDDYGPTIFAIEAQHDRLVEAIAEAYGCAVQWRYRPQPAPHAK
;
A
#
# COMPACT_ATOMS: atom_id res chain seq x y z
N MET A 1 -12.10 -6.67 -1.26
CA MET A 1 -11.73 -5.86 -0.08
C MET A 1 -10.89 -4.72 -0.60
N ASP A 2 -11.20 -3.47 -0.22
CA ASP A 2 -10.35 -2.32 -0.57
C ASP A 2 -9.06 -2.36 0.29
N PHE A 3 -8.08 -1.51 0.00
CA PHE A 3 -6.85 -1.45 0.81
C PHE A 3 -7.14 -0.96 2.25
N MET A 4 -6.24 -1.26 3.19
CA MET A 4 -6.31 -0.75 4.56
C MET A 4 -4.95 -0.22 5.02
N LEU A 5 -4.95 0.88 5.75
CA LEU A 5 -3.74 1.38 6.40
C LEU A 5 -3.38 0.47 7.60
N LYS A 6 -2.10 0.12 7.72
CA LYS A 6 -1.51 -0.61 8.82
C LYS A 6 -0.27 0.13 9.31
N TYR A 7 0.09 -0.10 10.56
CA TYR A 7 1.13 0.65 11.24
C TYR A 7 2.20 -0.33 11.67
N ALA A 8 3.44 -0.11 11.25
CA ALA A 8 4.55 -0.98 11.55
C ALA A 8 5.62 -0.29 12.39
N LEU A 9 6.36 -1.10 13.14
CA LEU A 9 7.67 -0.76 13.68
C LEU A 9 8.71 -1.65 13.01
N ALA A 10 9.65 -1.04 12.29
CA ALA A 10 10.83 -1.69 11.77
C ALA A 10 11.92 -1.70 12.84
N MET A 11 12.18 -2.89 13.39
CA MET A 11 13.21 -3.06 14.41
C MET A 11 14.59 -3.18 13.76
N HIS A 12 15.58 -2.52 14.37
CA HIS A 12 16.99 -2.70 14.03
C HIS A 12 17.62 -3.65 15.05
N MET A 13 17.57 -4.95 14.77
CA MET A 13 18.04 -5.96 15.71
C MET A 13 19.57 -5.93 15.87
N PRO A 14 20.11 -5.95 17.09
CA PRO A 14 21.55 -6.00 17.31
C PRO A 14 22.17 -7.28 16.70
N GLU A 15 23.34 -7.14 16.08
CA GLU A 15 24.08 -8.28 15.53
C GLU A 15 24.32 -9.36 16.59
N GLY A 16 24.07 -10.62 16.23
CA GLY A 16 24.32 -11.78 17.10
C GLY A 16 23.20 -12.16 18.09
N LYS A 17 22.09 -11.40 18.20
CA LYS A 17 20.99 -11.67 19.16
C LYS A 17 19.66 -12.06 18.51
N ARG A 18 19.61 -13.07 17.64
CA ARG A 18 18.44 -13.26 16.75
C ARG A 18 17.26 -14.03 17.37
N ALA A 19 17.40 -15.31 17.72
CA ALA A 19 16.20 -16.13 18.00
C ALA A 19 15.59 -15.91 19.40
N GLY A 20 16.41 -16.04 20.46
CA GLY A 20 15.90 -15.96 21.85
C GLY A 20 15.50 -14.55 22.29
N TYR A 21 16.18 -13.52 21.77
CA TYR A 21 15.92 -12.13 22.11
C TYR A 21 14.63 -11.62 21.47
N TYR A 22 14.41 -11.93 20.19
CA TYR A 22 13.17 -11.63 19.49
C TYR A 22 11.95 -12.27 20.19
N ALA A 23 12.07 -13.52 20.64
CA ALA A 23 10.99 -14.19 21.37
C ALA A 23 10.62 -13.47 22.69
N GLN A 24 11.60 -12.88 23.39
CA GLN A 24 11.34 -12.09 24.59
C GLN A 24 10.61 -10.79 24.28
N ILE A 25 10.98 -10.12 23.19
CA ILE A 25 10.29 -8.90 22.71
C ILE A 25 8.84 -9.22 22.36
N VAL A 26 8.60 -10.27 21.56
CA VAL A 26 7.24 -10.69 21.18
C VAL A 26 6.40 -11.06 22.41
N LYS A 27 7.00 -11.75 23.39
CA LYS A 27 6.32 -12.08 24.65
C LYS A 27 5.93 -10.81 25.42
N ALA A 28 6.84 -9.84 25.55
CA ALA A 28 6.57 -8.58 26.24
C ALA A 28 5.53 -7.72 25.52
N LEU A 29 5.48 -7.78 24.18
CA LEU A 29 4.47 -7.09 23.38
C LEU A 29 3.07 -7.65 23.61
N ALA A 30 2.93 -8.97 23.70
CA ALA A 30 1.63 -9.63 23.91
C ALA A 30 0.93 -9.22 25.22
N GLU A 31 1.68 -8.70 26.20
CA GLU A 31 1.13 -8.16 27.46
C GLU A 31 0.61 -6.72 27.33
N ARG A 32 0.89 -6.03 26.22
CA ARG A 32 0.62 -4.58 26.04
C ARG A 32 -0.25 -4.25 24.83
N THR A 33 -0.12 -5.00 23.75
CA THR A 33 -0.77 -4.70 22.47
C THR A 33 -0.99 -5.97 21.66
N SER A 34 -1.82 -5.88 20.63
CA SER A 34 -2.09 -6.97 19.70
C SER A 34 -1.29 -6.78 18.42
N LEU A 35 -0.51 -7.79 18.04
CA LEU A 35 0.12 -7.82 16.72
C LEU A 35 -0.91 -8.25 15.69
N PHE A 36 -1.04 -7.48 14.61
CA PHE A 36 -1.84 -7.84 13.45
C PHE A 36 -1.11 -8.86 12.56
N ASP A 37 0.15 -8.57 12.24
CA ASP A 37 1.02 -9.43 11.45
C ASP A 37 2.50 -9.13 11.82
N ARG A 38 3.43 -9.91 11.27
CA ARG A 38 4.87 -9.70 11.36
C ARG A 38 5.59 -10.27 10.15
N ASP A 39 6.59 -9.56 9.66
CA ASP A 39 7.51 -10.07 8.66
C ASP A 39 8.94 -9.66 8.98
N LYS A 40 9.83 -10.64 9.13
CA LYS A 40 11.24 -10.43 9.54
C LYS A 40 11.33 -9.55 10.81
N GLU A 41 11.77 -8.30 10.67
CA GLU A 41 11.97 -7.33 11.75
C GLU A 41 10.85 -6.27 11.80
N LEU A 42 9.80 -6.43 10.98
CA LEU A 42 8.58 -5.62 11.03
C LEU A 42 7.57 -6.23 12.01
N LEU A 43 7.10 -5.41 12.93
CA LEU A 43 5.93 -5.68 13.77
C LEU A 43 4.78 -4.83 13.27
N ILE A 44 3.67 -5.45 12.85
CA ILE A 44 2.56 -4.77 12.18
C ILE A 44 1.35 -4.75 13.11
N PHE A 45 0.72 -3.59 13.22
CA PHE A 45 -0.40 -3.28 14.11
C PHE A 45 -1.61 -2.80 13.31
N SER A 46 -2.80 -2.94 13.87
CA SER A 46 -4.04 -2.49 13.22
C SER A 46 -4.31 -1.01 13.42
N SER A 47 -3.75 -0.40 14.46
CA SER A 47 -3.97 1.01 14.79
C SER A 47 -2.67 1.73 15.18
N PRO A 48 -2.63 3.07 15.06
CA PRO A 48 -1.47 3.85 15.50
C PRO A 48 -1.32 3.80 17.03
N GLU A 49 -2.40 3.65 17.79
CA GLU A 49 -2.36 3.49 19.25
C GLU A 49 -1.71 2.16 19.66
N GLU A 50 -2.01 1.07 18.95
CA GLU A 50 -1.37 -0.23 19.15
C GLU A 50 0.14 -0.18 18.89
N ARG A 51 0.54 0.57 17.84
CA ARG A 51 1.96 0.84 17.55
C ARG A 51 2.62 1.64 18.68
N SER A 52 1.99 2.74 19.12
CA SER A 52 2.49 3.57 20.22
C SER A 52 2.62 2.78 21.53
N ALA A 53 1.71 1.83 21.80
CA ALA A 53 1.78 0.95 22.95
C ALA A 53 2.97 -0.04 22.92
N ALA A 54 3.55 -0.28 21.74
CA ALA A 54 4.72 -1.14 21.55
C ALA A 54 6.06 -0.42 21.78
N GLU A 55 6.12 0.91 21.60
CA GLU A 55 7.35 1.70 21.73
C GLU A 55 8.06 1.58 23.09
N PRO A 56 7.34 1.51 24.24
CA PRO A 56 7.98 1.27 25.53
C PRO A 56 8.71 -0.08 25.59
N VAL A 57 8.24 -1.10 24.86
CA VAL A 57 8.93 -2.40 24.78
C VAL A 57 10.23 -2.26 23.99
N MET A 58 10.21 -1.56 22.85
CA MET A 58 11.42 -1.31 22.07
C MET A 58 12.48 -0.60 22.92
N THR A 59 12.05 0.39 23.70
CA THR A 59 12.90 1.13 24.64
C THR A 59 13.44 0.22 25.76
N GLN A 60 12.59 -0.61 26.38
CA GLN A 60 12.98 -1.55 27.44
C GLN A 60 14.07 -2.52 26.99
N TYR A 61 13.98 -3.02 25.76
CA TYR A 61 14.94 -3.96 25.19
C TYR A 61 16.07 -3.28 24.42
N ALA A 62 16.18 -1.94 24.48
CA ALA A 62 17.18 -1.15 23.76
C ALA A 62 17.28 -1.54 22.26
N VAL A 63 16.13 -1.75 21.63
CA VAL A 63 16.02 -2.03 20.19
C VAL A 63 15.59 -0.74 19.51
N PRO A 64 16.45 -0.09 18.72
CA PRO A 64 16.05 1.02 17.87
C PRO A 64 14.95 0.53 16.91
N ALA A 65 13.89 1.31 16.76
CA ALA A 65 12.82 0.99 15.85
C ALA A 65 12.30 2.25 15.16
N GLU A 66 11.92 2.11 13.90
CA GLU A 66 11.38 3.19 13.09
C GLU A 66 9.90 2.93 12.75
N PRO A 67 9.01 3.93 12.93
CA PRO A 67 7.63 3.81 12.52
C PRO A 67 7.52 3.84 10.99
N ILE A 68 6.79 2.88 10.43
CA ILE A 68 6.48 2.80 9.00
C ILE A 68 4.97 2.63 8.84
N ASP A 69 4.37 3.32 7.90
CA ASP A 69 2.97 3.11 7.54
C ASP A 69 2.90 2.21 6.29
N LEU A 70 1.96 1.28 6.28
CA LEU A 70 1.82 0.25 5.25
C LEU A 70 0.41 0.24 4.67
N LEU A 71 0.29 -0.04 3.38
CA LEU A 71 -0.99 -0.34 2.73
C LEU A 71 -1.14 -1.85 2.64
N LEU A 72 -2.03 -2.43 3.44
CA LEU A 72 -2.46 -3.81 3.27
C LEU A 72 -3.38 -3.91 2.05
N LEU A 73 -3.01 -4.74 1.09
CA LEU A 73 -3.70 -4.92 -0.18
C LEU A 73 -4.49 -6.24 -0.22
N PRO A 74 -5.49 -6.37 -1.10
CA PRO A 74 -6.26 -7.61 -1.21
C PRO A 74 -5.44 -8.74 -1.84
N ALA A 75 -5.73 -9.97 -1.43
CA ALA A 75 -5.11 -11.17 -1.99
C ALA A 75 -5.40 -11.41 -3.49
N SER A 76 -6.40 -10.73 -4.05
CA SER A 76 -6.75 -10.81 -5.48
C SER A 76 -5.81 -10.01 -6.38
N LEU A 77 -4.83 -9.29 -5.83
CA LEU A 77 -3.96 -8.45 -6.62
C LEU A 77 -3.07 -9.24 -7.58
N GLN A 78 -2.73 -8.58 -8.69
CA GLN A 78 -1.76 -9.01 -9.68
C GLN A 78 -0.51 -8.15 -9.51
N ALA A 79 0.51 -8.69 -8.83
CA ALA A 79 1.77 -7.99 -8.62
C ALA A 79 2.61 -7.97 -9.90
N ARG A 80 3.25 -6.83 -10.19
CA ARG A 80 4.28 -6.72 -11.22
C ARG A 80 5.66 -7.05 -10.62
N PRO A 81 6.68 -7.37 -11.45
CA PRO A 81 8.00 -7.76 -10.95
C PRO A 81 8.67 -6.76 -10.00
N THR A 82 8.40 -5.46 -10.18
CA THR A 82 8.93 -4.37 -9.34
C THR A 82 8.18 -4.20 -8.01
N PHE A 83 7.08 -4.92 -7.79
CA PHE A 83 6.26 -4.79 -6.57
C PHE A 83 7.08 -4.89 -5.28
N THR A 84 8.02 -5.83 -5.21
CA THR A 84 8.82 -6.09 -4.01
C THR A 84 9.88 -5.02 -3.71
N ASP A 85 10.10 -4.08 -4.62
CA ASP A 85 10.96 -2.92 -4.38
C ASP A 85 10.22 -1.83 -3.58
N PHE A 86 8.88 -1.87 -3.58
CA PHE A 86 7.99 -0.90 -2.94
C PHE A 86 7.09 -1.53 -1.88
N GLY A 87 7.28 -2.82 -1.60
CA GLY A 87 6.39 -3.60 -0.76
C GLY A 87 6.90 -5.01 -0.50
N PHE A 88 6.04 -5.85 0.05
CA PHE A 88 6.36 -7.24 0.36
C PHE A 88 5.09 -8.08 0.50
N VAL A 89 5.24 -9.40 0.44
CA VAL A 89 4.20 -10.34 0.86
C VAL A 89 4.65 -10.95 2.18
N SER A 90 3.84 -10.81 3.23
CA SER A 90 4.19 -11.32 4.54
C SER A 90 4.29 -12.83 4.54
N ARG A 91 5.29 -13.39 5.23
CA ARG A 91 5.50 -14.84 5.24
C ARG A 91 4.41 -15.61 5.97
N LEU A 92 3.86 -15.03 7.04
CA LEU A 92 2.92 -15.74 7.92
C LEU A 92 1.52 -15.77 7.31
N GLU A 93 0.96 -14.60 7.04
CA GLU A 93 -0.42 -14.46 6.58
C GLU A 93 -0.54 -14.47 5.04
N GLN A 94 0.59 -14.46 4.31
CA GLN A 94 0.62 -14.37 2.85
C GLN A 94 -0.12 -13.12 2.33
N GLN A 95 -0.08 -12.03 3.10
CA GLN A 95 -0.75 -10.78 2.77
C GLN A 95 0.21 -9.81 2.07
N PRO A 96 -0.20 -9.19 0.96
CA PRO A 96 0.61 -8.18 0.29
C PRO A 96 0.50 -6.80 0.96
N TYR A 97 1.64 -6.13 1.07
CA TYR A 97 1.79 -4.79 1.60
C TYR A 97 2.59 -3.90 0.65
N LEU A 98 2.26 -2.61 0.59
CA LEU A 98 3.12 -1.56 0.05
C LEU A 98 3.55 -0.61 1.16
N TYR A 99 4.74 -0.02 1.04
CA TYR A 99 5.16 1.10 1.87
C TYR A 99 4.33 2.33 1.50
N ALA A 100 3.61 2.88 2.48
CA ALA A 100 2.57 3.87 2.21
C ALA A 100 3.16 5.20 1.70
N ASP A 101 4.37 5.57 2.10
CA ASP A 101 5.08 6.75 1.61
C ASP A 101 5.63 6.62 0.18
N MET A 102 5.81 5.39 -0.31
CA MET A 102 6.41 5.12 -1.62
C MET A 102 5.39 4.81 -2.72
N ALA A 103 4.12 4.57 -2.38
CA ALA A 103 3.09 4.15 -3.33
C ALA A 103 1.85 5.04 -3.34
N ALA A 104 1.22 5.16 -4.49
CA ALA A 104 -0.10 5.77 -4.67
C ALA A 104 -1.08 4.76 -5.29
N LEU A 105 -2.35 4.89 -4.94
CA LEU A 105 -3.44 4.03 -5.43
C LEU A 105 -4.47 4.87 -6.18
N PHE A 106 -4.89 4.42 -7.36
CA PHE A 106 -5.88 5.16 -8.17
C PHE A 106 -6.80 4.24 -8.97
N GLN A 107 -7.90 4.82 -9.45
CA GLN A 107 -8.78 4.25 -10.47
C GLN A 107 -8.89 5.22 -11.65
N LEU A 108 -9.00 4.68 -12.85
CA LEU A 108 -9.36 5.44 -14.04
C LEU A 108 -10.88 5.48 -14.15
N THR A 109 -11.46 6.67 -14.24
CA THR A 109 -12.91 6.88 -14.35
C THR A 109 -13.23 7.70 -15.59
N HIS A 110 -14.50 7.76 -15.97
CA HIS A 110 -14.94 8.62 -17.06
C HIS A 110 -14.72 10.11 -16.71
N ALA A 111 -14.13 10.89 -17.62
CA ALA A 111 -14.04 12.34 -17.50
C ALA A 111 -15.27 13.02 -18.14
N PRO A 112 -16.24 13.56 -17.38
CA PRO A 112 -17.53 14.01 -17.94
C PRO A 112 -17.45 15.12 -18.99
N ALA A 113 -16.37 15.91 -18.98
CA ALA A 113 -16.15 17.03 -19.88
C ALA A 113 -15.01 16.78 -20.89
N ALA A 114 -14.56 15.53 -21.05
CA ALA A 114 -13.50 15.23 -22.01
C ALA A 114 -13.99 15.42 -23.44
N SER A 115 -13.14 16.05 -24.27
CA SER A 115 -13.33 16.15 -25.72
C SER A 115 -12.96 14.86 -26.46
N ARG A 116 -12.41 13.88 -25.74
CA ARG A 116 -11.94 12.58 -26.25
C ARG A 116 -12.86 11.46 -25.81
N SER A 117 -12.89 10.38 -26.59
CA SER A 117 -13.54 9.13 -26.18
C SER A 117 -12.90 8.60 -24.90
N TYR A 118 -13.73 8.03 -24.03
CA TYR A 118 -13.27 7.34 -22.83
C TYR A 118 -12.65 5.99 -23.20
N GLU A 119 -11.33 5.87 -23.06
CA GLU A 119 -10.56 4.68 -23.42
C GLU A 119 -9.68 4.20 -22.26
N PRO A 120 -10.27 3.66 -21.17
CA PRO A 120 -9.53 3.27 -19.97
C PRO A 120 -8.53 2.14 -20.21
N ALA A 121 -8.85 1.20 -21.12
CA ALA A 121 -7.94 0.11 -21.48
C ALA A 121 -6.66 0.64 -22.19
N SER A 122 -6.80 1.63 -23.07
CA SER A 122 -5.67 2.28 -23.74
C SER A 122 -4.79 3.05 -22.74
N ALA A 123 -5.41 3.78 -21.81
CA ALA A 123 -4.70 4.46 -20.73
C ALA A 123 -3.93 3.48 -19.83
N ALA A 124 -4.57 2.37 -19.44
CA ALA A 124 -3.94 1.35 -18.62
C ALA A 124 -2.75 0.69 -19.31
N ALA A 125 -2.87 0.41 -20.61
CA ALA A 125 -1.76 -0.14 -21.39
C ALA A 125 -0.55 0.82 -21.46
N GLN A 126 -0.78 2.13 -21.48
CA GLN A 126 0.31 3.11 -21.40
C GLN A 126 0.92 3.22 -20.00
N LEU A 127 0.16 2.92 -18.95
CA LEU A 127 0.63 2.97 -17.57
C LEU A 127 1.33 1.68 -17.12
N ASP A 128 1.17 0.56 -17.83
CA ASP A 128 1.56 -0.78 -17.36
C ASP A 128 3.03 -0.87 -16.94
N GLU A 129 3.94 -0.14 -17.61
CA GLU A 129 5.38 -0.15 -17.25
C GLU A 129 5.68 0.50 -15.90
N HIS A 130 4.76 1.31 -15.38
CA HIS A 130 4.88 2.00 -14.09
C HIS A 130 4.02 1.37 -13.00
N VAL A 131 3.09 0.48 -13.35
CA VAL A 131 2.21 -0.17 -12.39
C VAL A 131 3.00 -1.14 -11.52
N LEU A 132 2.81 -1.04 -10.20
CA LEU A 132 3.38 -1.96 -9.22
C LEU A 132 2.47 -3.18 -9.03
N ALA A 133 1.17 -2.96 -9.04
CA ALA A 133 0.15 -4.00 -8.95
C ALA A 133 -1.22 -3.45 -9.40
N ASP A 134 -2.13 -4.35 -9.75
CA ASP A 134 -3.53 -4.00 -9.98
C ASP A 134 -4.47 -5.05 -9.37
N TRP A 135 -5.72 -4.66 -9.09
CA TRP A 135 -6.76 -5.57 -8.65
C TRP A 135 -8.16 -5.06 -8.99
N PRO A 136 -9.16 -5.96 -9.11
CA PRO A 136 -10.55 -5.55 -9.31
C PRO A 136 -11.05 -4.70 -8.14
N ALA A 137 -11.61 -3.54 -8.45
CA ALA A 137 -12.25 -2.69 -7.45
C ALA A 137 -13.58 -3.30 -6.99
N ALA A 138 -13.93 -3.10 -5.73
CA ALA A 138 -15.20 -3.56 -5.18
C ALA A 138 -16.40 -2.69 -5.63
N PHE A 139 -16.13 -1.50 -6.18
CA PHE A 139 -17.13 -0.52 -6.59
C PHE A 139 -16.78 0.02 -7.97
N ASP A 140 -17.78 0.06 -8.85
CA ASP A 140 -17.73 0.77 -10.12
C ASP A 140 -18.33 2.18 -9.95
N PRO A 141 -17.50 3.23 -9.90
CA PRO A 141 -17.99 4.60 -9.79
C PRO A 141 -18.76 5.08 -11.02
N ASP A 142 -18.54 4.46 -12.19
CA ASP A 142 -19.19 4.85 -13.44
C ASP A 142 -20.51 4.08 -13.67
N GLY A 143 -20.84 3.12 -12.80
CA GLY A 143 -22.12 2.40 -12.79
C GLY A 143 -22.40 1.64 -14.09
N LYS A 144 -21.34 1.34 -14.86
CA LYS A 144 -21.44 0.57 -16.10
C LYS A 144 -21.13 -0.88 -15.76
N ASP A 145 -22.09 -1.54 -15.14
CA ASP A 145 -22.12 -3.01 -15.06
C ASP A 145 -22.08 -3.58 -16.49
N GLY A 146 -20.89 -3.85 -17.02
CA GLY A 146 -20.62 -4.67 -18.21
C GLY A 146 -21.26 -4.23 -19.53
N ALA A 147 -21.63 -2.95 -19.71
CA ALA A 147 -22.26 -2.49 -20.94
C ALA A 147 -21.27 -1.74 -21.85
N GLY A 148 -20.40 -2.48 -22.52
CA GLY A 148 -19.74 -2.05 -23.76
C GLY A 148 -18.22 -2.14 -23.81
N ASP A 149 -17.56 -2.11 -22.66
CA ASP A 149 -16.10 -2.04 -22.56
C ASP A 149 -15.62 -3.24 -21.70
N ASP A 150 -14.72 -4.08 -22.21
CA ASP A 150 -14.18 -5.28 -21.51
C ASP A 150 -13.33 -4.95 -20.27
N TYR A 151 -13.27 -3.67 -19.90
CA TYR A 151 -12.42 -3.13 -18.86
C TYR A 151 -13.25 -2.84 -17.61
N GLY A 152 -13.24 -3.78 -16.66
CA GLY A 152 -13.92 -3.63 -15.38
C GLY A 152 -13.25 -2.61 -14.43
N PRO A 153 -13.92 -2.19 -13.36
CA PRO A 153 -13.38 -1.23 -12.42
C PRO A 153 -12.13 -1.83 -11.76
N THR A 154 -10.98 -1.17 -11.94
CA THR A 154 -9.67 -1.67 -11.51
C THR A 154 -8.96 -0.61 -10.67
N ILE A 155 -8.34 -1.03 -9.56
CA ILE A 155 -7.44 -0.20 -8.77
C ILE A 155 -6.01 -0.52 -9.19
N PHE A 156 -5.24 0.53 -9.42
CA PHE A 156 -3.82 0.48 -9.74
C PHE A 156 -3.00 0.98 -8.56
N ALA A 157 -1.91 0.28 -8.28
CA ALA A 157 -0.81 0.77 -7.46
C ALA A 157 0.33 1.24 -8.37
N ILE A 158 0.90 2.39 -8.05
CA ILE A 158 2.05 2.98 -8.75
C ILE A 158 2.99 3.61 -7.73
N GLU A 159 4.22 3.92 -8.11
CA GLU A 159 5.09 4.76 -7.30
C GLU A 159 4.46 6.13 -7.04
N ALA A 160 4.63 6.65 -5.82
CA ALA A 160 4.03 7.91 -5.39
C ALA A 160 4.44 9.12 -6.25
N GLN A 161 5.63 9.08 -6.85
CA GLN A 161 6.19 10.18 -7.65
C GLN A 161 5.61 10.29 -9.08
N HIS A 162 4.81 9.32 -9.53
CA HIS A 162 4.27 9.30 -10.88
C HIS A 162 2.87 9.95 -11.00
N ASP A 163 2.44 10.75 -10.02
CA ASP A 163 1.12 11.39 -10.01
C ASP A 163 0.80 12.17 -11.30
N ARG A 164 1.71 13.02 -11.75
CA ARG A 164 1.56 13.83 -12.98
C ARG A 164 1.52 12.97 -14.24
N LEU A 165 2.28 11.88 -14.25
CA LEU A 165 2.30 10.95 -15.37
C LEU A 165 0.93 10.27 -15.52
N VAL A 166 0.37 9.79 -14.41
CA VAL A 166 -0.97 9.17 -14.38
C VAL A 166 -2.03 10.15 -14.86
N GLU A 167 -2.00 11.39 -14.38
CA GLU A 167 -2.96 12.42 -14.78
C GLU A 167 -2.84 12.77 -16.28
N ALA A 168 -1.61 12.93 -16.79
CA ALA A 168 -1.38 13.24 -18.20
C ALA A 168 -1.82 12.10 -19.14
N ILE A 169 -1.54 10.85 -18.76
CA ILE A 169 -1.99 9.68 -19.54
C ILE A 169 -3.51 9.59 -19.48
N ALA A 170 -4.13 9.68 -18.30
CA ALA A 170 -5.59 9.62 -18.17
C ALA A 170 -6.28 10.67 -19.06
N GLU A 171 -5.81 11.92 -19.02
CA GLU A 171 -6.34 13.00 -19.86
C GLU A 171 -6.22 12.70 -21.36
N ALA A 172 -5.08 12.16 -21.80
CA ALA A 172 -4.83 11.81 -23.19
C ALA A 172 -5.82 10.77 -23.76
N TYR A 173 -6.45 9.97 -22.89
CA TYR A 173 -7.41 8.92 -23.24
C TYR A 173 -8.83 9.20 -22.70
N GLY A 174 -9.16 10.47 -22.45
CA GLY A 174 -10.52 10.86 -22.03
C GLY A 174 -10.93 10.31 -20.66
N CYS A 175 -9.96 9.91 -19.83
CA CYS A 175 -10.16 9.42 -18.48
C CYS A 175 -9.91 10.54 -17.45
N ALA A 176 -10.47 10.37 -16.27
CA ALA A 176 -10.10 11.09 -15.06
C ALA A 176 -9.43 10.13 -14.07
N VAL A 177 -8.67 10.67 -13.12
CA VAL A 177 -8.01 9.89 -12.08
C VAL A 177 -8.76 10.08 -10.76
N GLN A 178 -9.29 8.98 -10.23
CA GLN A 178 -9.79 8.94 -8.86
C GLN A 178 -8.72 8.37 -7.95
N TRP A 179 -8.03 9.25 -7.21
CA TRP A 179 -7.06 8.85 -6.21
C TRP A 179 -7.75 8.16 -5.03
N ARG A 180 -7.36 6.91 -4.75
CA ARG A 180 -7.82 6.11 -3.61
C ARG A 180 -6.89 6.29 -2.41
N TYR A 181 -5.60 6.43 -2.68
CA TYR A 181 -4.58 6.77 -1.71
C TYR A 181 -3.48 7.58 -2.38
N ARG A 182 -2.99 8.62 -1.70
CA ARG A 182 -1.73 9.29 -2.01
C ARG A 182 -1.01 9.58 -0.70
N PRO A 183 0.31 9.39 -0.63
CA PRO A 183 1.04 9.83 0.53
C PRO A 183 0.91 11.35 0.63
N GLN A 184 0.66 11.85 1.83
CA GLN A 184 0.79 13.28 2.05
C GLN A 184 2.29 13.60 2.02
N PRO A 185 2.72 14.68 1.34
CA PRO A 185 4.09 15.13 1.48
C PRO A 185 4.36 15.33 2.97
N ALA A 186 5.41 14.69 3.49
CA ALA A 186 5.79 14.84 4.88
C ALA A 186 5.87 16.35 5.18
N PRO A 187 5.25 16.85 6.26
CA PRO A 187 5.42 18.23 6.64
C PRO A 187 6.92 18.44 6.81
N HIS A 188 7.51 19.32 6.00
CA HIS A 188 8.92 19.67 6.11
C HIS A 188 9.22 19.91 7.59
N ALA A 189 10.05 19.06 8.19
CA ALA A 189 10.58 19.30 9.52
C ALA A 189 11.27 20.67 9.46
N LYS A 190 10.71 21.64 10.17
CA LYS A 190 11.31 22.97 10.34
C LYS A 190 12.53 22.87 11.24
#